data_AF-A0A965VFR5-F1
#
_entry.id   AF-A0A965VFR5-F1
#
_cell.length_a   1.000
_cell.length_b   1.000
_cell.length_c   1.000
_cell.angle_alpha   90.00
_cell.angle_beta   90.00
_cell.angle_gamma   90.00
#
_symmetry.space_group_name_H-M   'P 1'
#
loop_
_entity.id
_entity.type
_entity.pdbx_description
1 polymer ?
#
loop_
_entity_poly.entity_id
_entity_poly.type
_entity_poly.pdbx_seq_one_letter_code
_entity_poly.pdbx_strand_id
1 'polypeptide(L)'
;MFIKSFLCIGFVFATFVVSAQQWFELLQMPNANLYTIQQSFENYWQTHDKNEKGKGYKAFRRFEHFAEPRVFPSGNLSALQLTEKHFEDWKAEQLQLKPLGN
;
A
#
# COMPACT_ATOMS: atom_id res chain seq x y z
N MET A 1 -35.11 36.10 -33.67
CA MET A 1 -33.64 36.21 -33.66
C MET A 1 -33.17 35.57 -32.36
N PHE A 2 -32.95 34.26 -32.41
CA PHE A 2 -32.94 33.36 -31.25
C PHE A 2 -31.54 33.26 -30.64
N ILE A 3 -31.46 33.56 -29.34
CA ILE A 3 -30.61 32.93 -28.32
C ILE A 3 -29.23 32.50 -28.84
N LYS A 4 -28.34 33.49 -29.03
CA LYS A 4 -26.90 33.26 -28.95
C LYS A 4 -26.50 33.51 -27.49
N SER A 5 -25.60 32.69 -26.97
CA SER A 5 -25.05 32.78 -25.61
C SER A 5 -25.83 32.04 -24.52
N PHE A 6 -25.84 30.71 -24.60
CA PHE A 6 -25.84 29.84 -23.42
C PHE A 6 -25.19 28.50 -23.81
N LEU A 7 -23.91 28.53 -24.18
CA LEU A 7 -23.11 27.33 -24.44
C LEU A 7 -21.84 27.34 -23.57
N CYS A 8 -21.99 27.56 -22.26
CA CYS A 8 -20.88 27.46 -21.31
C CYS A 8 -21.35 26.86 -19.97
N ILE A 9 -22.24 25.86 -19.97
CA ILE A 9 -22.56 25.11 -18.75
C ILE A 9 -22.67 23.65 -19.14
N GLY A 10 -21.59 22.91 -18.99
CA GLY A 10 -21.58 21.49 -19.34
C GLY A 10 -20.21 20.83 -19.24
N PHE A 11 -19.31 21.32 -18.38
CA PHE A 11 -18.17 20.52 -17.96
C PHE A 11 -18.64 19.58 -16.84
N VAL A 12 -19.35 18.54 -17.25
CA VAL A 12 -19.75 17.44 -16.35
C VAL A 12 -18.45 16.79 -15.86
N PHE A 13 -18.13 17.03 -14.59
CA PHE A 13 -17.07 16.31 -13.88
C PHE A 13 -17.43 14.83 -13.85
N ALA A 14 -16.97 14.07 -14.85
CA ALA A 14 -16.90 12.63 -14.74
C ALA A 14 -15.88 12.31 -13.64
N THR A 15 -16.36 12.00 -12.45
CA THR A 15 -15.52 11.46 -11.39
C THR A 15 -15.04 10.09 -11.83
N PHE A 16 -13.79 10.00 -12.27
CA PHE A 16 -13.11 8.73 -12.45
C PHE A 16 -13.04 8.05 -11.08
N VAL A 17 -13.79 6.97 -10.90
CA VAL A 17 -13.63 6.08 -9.76
C VAL A 17 -12.31 5.34 -9.96
N VAL A 18 -11.25 5.85 -9.34
CA VAL A 18 -9.98 5.11 -9.21
C VAL A 18 -10.24 4.01 -8.18
N SER A 19 -10.47 2.78 -8.65
CA SER A 19 -10.42 1.61 -7.78
C SER A 19 -8.97 1.39 -7.36
N ALA A 20 -8.70 1.41 -6.06
CA ALA A 20 -7.46 0.85 -5.54
C ALA A 20 -7.42 -0.66 -5.81
N GLN A 21 -6.22 -1.22 -5.92
CA GLN A 21 -6.04 -2.64 -6.16
C GLN A 21 -6.32 -3.44 -4.88
N GLN A 22 -7.17 -4.46 -4.94
CA GLN A 22 -7.59 -5.22 -3.75
C GLN A 22 -6.42 -5.88 -2.98
N TRP A 23 -5.39 -6.37 -3.67
CA TRP A 23 -4.18 -6.90 -3.02
C TRP A 23 -3.40 -5.82 -2.26
N PHE A 24 -3.51 -4.55 -2.67
CA PHE A 24 -2.88 -3.42 -2.00
C PHE A 24 -3.64 -3.01 -0.73
N GLU A 25 -4.97 -3.08 -0.75
CA GLU A 25 -5.78 -2.86 0.45
C GLU A 25 -5.48 -3.91 1.53
N LEU A 26 -5.33 -5.19 1.13
CA LEU A 26 -4.96 -6.27 2.03
C LEU A 26 -3.59 -6.04 2.70
N LEU A 27 -2.64 -5.38 2.02
CA LEU A 27 -1.34 -5.03 2.60
C LEU A 27 -1.42 -3.99 3.72
N GLN A 28 -2.47 -3.15 3.72
CA GLN A 28 -2.66 -2.10 4.73
C GLN A 28 -3.36 -2.62 5.98
N MET A 29 -3.88 -3.85 5.96
CA MET A 29 -4.57 -4.41 7.10
C MET A 29 -3.59 -4.73 8.25
N PRO A 30 -3.96 -4.46 9.52
CA PRO A 30 -3.09 -4.70 10.68
C PRO A 30 -2.84 -6.20 10.96
N ASN A 31 -3.69 -7.07 10.41
CA ASN A 31 -3.63 -8.52 10.54
C ASN A 31 -3.42 -9.21 9.18
N ALA A 32 -2.75 -8.53 8.25
CA ALA A 32 -2.51 -9.02 6.91
C ALA A 32 -1.71 -10.34 6.91
N ASN A 33 -2.11 -11.27 6.03
CA ASN A 33 -1.40 -12.52 5.82
C ASN A 33 -0.77 -12.53 4.41
N LEU A 34 0.50 -12.89 4.31
CA LEU A 34 1.23 -12.89 3.04
C LEU A 34 0.59 -13.81 1.99
N TYR A 35 0.09 -14.99 2.39
CA TYR A 35 -0.48 -15.96 1.47
C TYR A 35 -1.81 -15.50 0.87
N THR A 36 -2.65 -14.80 1.65
CA THR A 36 -3.91 -14.25 1.15
C THR A 36 -3.65 -13.10 0.17
N ILE A 37 -2.64 -12.28 0.44
CA ILE A 37 -2.20 -11.22 -0.47
C ILE A 37 -1.63 -11.80 -1.76
N GLN A 38 -0.76 -12.81 -1.68
CA GLN A 38 -0.21 -13.50 -2.86
C GLN A 38 -1.31 -14.04 -3.77
N GLN A 39 -2.33 -14.69 -3.19
CA GLN A 39 -3.46 -15.20 -3.96
C GLN A 39 -4.24 -14.06 -4.64
N SER A 40 -4.53 -12.98 -3.93
CA SER A 40 -5.19 -11.79 -4.50
C SER A 40 -4.37 -11.14 -5.61
N PHE A 41 -3.06 -11.05 -5.43
CA PHE A 41 -2.12 -10.50 -6.40
C PHE A 41 -2.04 -11.35 -7.67
N GLU A 42 -1.92 -12.67 -7.55
CA GLU A 42 -1.86 -13.55 -8.72
C GLU A 42 -3.18 -13.53 -9.50
N ASN A 43 -4.33 -13.55 -8.80
CA ASN A 43 -5.64 -13.43 -9.44
C ASN A 43 -5.78 -12.12 -10.22
N TYR A 44 -5.31 -11.00 -9.65
CA TYR A 44 -5.33 -9.71 -10.32
C TYR A 44 -4.46 -9.74 -11.60
N TRP A 45 -3.27 -10.33 -11.54
CA TRP A 45 -2.34 -10.39 -12.68
C TRP A 45 -2.56 -11.52 -13.68
N GLN A 46 -3.61 -12.31 -13.54
CA GLN A 46 -4.05 -13.22 -14.60
C GLN A 46 -4.60 -12.46 -15.82
N THR A 47 -5.21 -11.29 -15.61
CA THR A 47 -5.90 -10.52 -16.65
C THR A 47 -5.20 -9.22 -17.04
N HIS A 48 -4.06 -8.91 -16.44
CA HIS A 48 -3.33 -7.65 -16.67
C HIS A 48 -1.88 -7.92 -17.11
N ASP A 49 -1.29 -6.96 -17.82
CA ASP A 49 0.09 -7.07 -18.29
C ASP A 49 1.10 -6.87 -17.16
N LYS A 50 1.88 -7.92 -16.87
CA LYS A 50 2.95 -7.95 -15.87
C LYS A 50 4.12 -7.02 -16.24
N ASN A 51 4.27 -6.65 -17.51
CA ASN A 51 5.33 -5.77 -18.01
C ASN A 51 4.96 -4.28 -17.97
N GLU A 52 3.71 -3.94 -17.70
CA GLU A 52 3.25 -2.56 -17.67
C GLU A 52 3.93 -1.77 -16.54
N LYS A 53 4.53 -0.62 -16.91
CA LYS A 53 5.26 0.23 -15.95
C LYS A 53 4.27 0.94 -15.02
N GLY A 54 4.65 1.06 -13.75
CA GLY A 54 3.87 1.81 -12.75
C GLY A 54 2.69 1.06 -12.13
N LYS A 55 2.44 -0.19 -12.52
CA LYS A 55 1.30 -0.98 -12.00
C LYS A 55 1.56 -1.76 -10.71
N GLY A 56 2.81 -1.78 -10.24
CA GLY A 56 3.17 -2.37 -8.95
C GLY A 56 3.62 -3.84 -9.00
N TYR A 57 3.59 -4.52 -10.15
CA TYR A 57 4.04 -5.92 -10.29
C TYR A 57 5.43 -6.14 -9.67
N LYS A 58 6.43 -5.39 -10.13
CA LYS A 58 7.82 -5.51 -9.66
C LYS A 58 7.99 -5.09 -8.20
N ALA A 59 7.20 -4.12 -7.73
CA ALA A 59 7.26 -3.67 -6.35
C ALA A 59 6.78 -4.77 -5.39
N PHE A 60 5.64 -5.39 -5.70
CA PHE A 60 5.11 -6.51 -4.93
C PHE A 60 6.07 -7.70 -4.92
N ARG A 61 6.62 -8.11 -6.07
CA ARG A 61 7.58 -9.24 -6.11
C ARG A 61 8.83 -9.00 -5.26
N ARG A 62 9.31 -7.75 -5.16
CA ARG A 62 10.43 -7.39 -4.26
C ARG A 62 10.02 -7.47 -2.80
N PHE A 63 8.82 -6.97 -2.47
CA PHE A 63 8.25 -7.07 -1.13
C PHE A 63 8.05 -8.53 -0.72
N GLU A 64 7.47 -9.34 -1.59
CA GLU A 64 7.24 -10.77 -1.36
C GLU A 64 8.54 -11.50 -1.05
N HIS A 65 9.58 -11.33 -1.87
CA HIS A 65 10.90 -11.92 -1.63
C HIS A 65 11.51 -11.50 -0.28
N PHE A 66 11.23 -10.28 0.17
CA PHE A 66 11.66 -9.80 1.48
C PHE A 66 10.81 -10.39 2.61
N ALA A 67 9.49 -10.42 2.47
CA ALA A 67 8.56 -10.81 3.52
C ALA A 67 8.56 -12.34 3.74
N GLU A 68 8.59 -13.12 2.67
CA GLU A 68 8.45 -14.58 2.67
C GLU A 68 9.34 -15.30 3.70
N PRO A 69 10.68 -15.11 3.74
CA PRO A 69 11.51 -15.78 4.73
C PRO A 69 11.28 -15.31 6.18
N ARG A 70 10.65 -14.16 6.40
CA ARG A 70 10.43 -13.57 7.73
C ARG A 70 9.12 -14.03 8.37
N VAL A 71 8.15 -14.39 7.54
CA VAL A 71 6.81 -14.78 7.99
C VAL A 71 6.54 -16.28 7.85
N PHE A 72 7.42 -17.03 7.19
CA PHE A 72 7.31 -18.48 7.08
C PHE A 72 7.33 -19.16 8.48
N PRO A 73 6.46 -20.15 8.75
CA PRO A 73 5.43 -20.72 7.88
C PRO A 73 4.03 -20.08 8.05
N SER A 74 3.87 -19.13 8.97
CA SER A 74 2.55 -18.61 9.35
C SER A 74 1.96 -17.59 8.38
N GLY A 75 2.81 -16.86 7.66
CA GLY A 75 2.41 -15.77 6.76
C GLY A 75 2.02 -14.48 7.46
N ASN A 76 2.13 -14.37 8.80
CA ASN A 76 1.65 -13.20 9.54
C ASN A 76 2.57 -11.98 9.36
N LEU A 77 2.06 -10.90 8.77
CA LEU A 77 2.81 -9.68 8.49
C LEU A 77 2.89 -8.70 9.67
N SER A 78 2.17 -8.95 10.77
CA SER A 78 2.14 -8.02 11.92
C SER A 78 3.55 -7.76 12.49
N ALA A 79 4.44 -8.75 12.46
CA ALA A 79 5.82 -8.62 12.91
C ALA A 79 6.62 -7.59 12.10
N LEU A 80 6.30 -7.40 10.80
CA LEU A 80 6.96 -6.39 9.95
C LEU A 80 6.44 -4.97 10.25
N GLN A 81 5.20 -4.86 10.70
CA GLN A 81 4.55 -3.57 11.02
C GLN A 81 5.06 -2.97 12.34
N LEU A 82 5.70 -3.76 13.22
CA LEU A 82 6.24 -3.29 14.50
C LEU A 82 7.40 -2.29 14.38
N THR A 83 7.91 -2.05 13.17
CA THR A 83 9.04 -1.15 12.92
C THR A 83 8.79 0.25 13.48
N GLU A 84 7.58 0.79 13.35
CA GLU A 84 7.23 2.12 13.89
C GLU A 84 7.25 2.12 15.42
N LYS A 85 6.58 1.16 16.06
CA LYS A 85 6.58 1.05 17.52
C LYS A 85 7.99 0.90 18.08
N HIS A 86 8.80 0.01 17.50
CA HIS A 86 10.19 -0.18 17.92
C HIS A 86 11.03 1.08 17.74
N PHE A 87 10.76 1.88 16.70
CA PHE A 87 11.42 3.16 16.48
C PHE A 87 11.01 4.21 17.53
N GLU A 88 9.72 4.27 17.89
CA GLU A 88 9.25 5.14 18.98
C GLU A 88 9.86 4.74 20.33
N ASP A 89 9.88 3.45 20.64
CA ASP A 89 10.49 2.92 21.87
C ASP A 89 11.99 3.29 21.93
N TRP A 90 12.74 3.08 20.84
CA TRP A 90 14.13 3.49 20.72
C TRP A 90 14.32 5.02 20.90
N LYS A 91 13.47 5.84 20.29
CA LYS A 91 13.53 7.31 20.46
C LYS A 91 13.29 7.72 21.92
N ALA A 92 12.34 7.07 22.59
CA ALA A 92 12.04 7.33 24.00
C ALA A 92 13.24 6.98 24.89
N GLU A 93 13.90 5.84 24.63
CA GLU A 93 15.14 5.46 25.31
C GLU A 93 16.27 6.47 25.07
N GLN A 94 16.48 6.92 23.83
CA GLN A 94 17.49 7.94 23.51
C GLN A 94 17.22 9.27 24.23
N LEU A 95 15.96 9.66 24.37
CA LEU A 95 15.57 10.87 25.11
C LEU A 95 15.84 10.74 26.62
N GLN A 96 15.63 9.54 27.19
CA GLN A 96 15.95 9.25 28.60
C GLN A 96 17.46 9.19 28.86
N LEU A 97 18.25 8.76 27.87
CA LEU A 97 19.70 8.63 27.95
C LEU A 97 20.47 9.94 27.70
N LYS A 98 19.79 11.06 27.45
CA LYS A 98 20.43 12.37 27.40
C LYS A 98 20.49 12.91 28.84
N PRO A 99 21.55 12.68 29.64
CA PRO A 99 21.70 13.43 30.87
C PRO A 99 21.67 14.91 30.50
N LEU A 100 20.94 15.70 31.28
CA LEU A 100 21.00 17.15 31.23
C LEU A 100 22.49 17.51 31.30
N GLY A 101 23.07 17.86 30.15
CA GLY A 101 24.45 18.31 30.08
C GLY A 101 24.58 19.54 30.95
N ASN A 102 25.57 19.51 31.83
CA ASN A 102 26.03 20.64 32.64
C ASN A 102 26.39 21.85 31.79
#